data_AF-A0A3N5V719-F1
#
_entry.id   AF-A0A3N5V719-F1
#
_cell.length_a   1.000
_cell.length_b   1.000
_cell.length_c   1.000
_cell.angle_alpha   90.00
_cell.angle_beta   90.00
_cell.angle_gamma   90.00
#
_symmetry.space_group_name_H-M   'P 1'
#
loop_
_entity.id
_entity.type
_entity.pdbx_description
1 polymer ?
#
loop_
_entity_poly.entity_id
_entity_poly.type
_entity_poly.pdbx_seq_one_letter_code
_entity_poly.pdbx_strand_id
1 'polypeptide(L)'
;MLWRFCQINPYLGISKVRYDKDHTCIDSAIQHLIDDDGVHEGKLVTRKDILSNLYNRIIFKVIIPGPNNTWDYGADIKIVTIHGTDYIKTDSNPIPCDKIGNLPEY
;
A
#
# COMPACT_ATOMS: atom_id res chain seq x y z
N MET A 1 36.50 -12.65 -2.66
CA MET A 1 35.87 -11.36 -2.98
C MET A 1 34.36 -11.57 -2.83
N LEU A 2 33.82 -11.30 -1.63
CA LEU A 2 32.41 -11.52 -1.32
C LEU A 2 31.62 -10.27 -1.75
N TRP A 3 31.04 -10.32 -2.94
CA TRP A 3 30.02 -9.35 -3.34
C TRP A 3 28.77 -9.65 -2.51
N ARG A 4 28.53 -8.84 -1.47
CA ARG A 4 27.24 -8.83 -0.78
C ARG A 4 26.21 -8.30 -1.77
N PHE A 5 25.39 -9.20 -2.34
CA PHE A 5 24.10 -8.81 -2.89
C PHE A 5 23.39 -8.04 -1.78
N CYS A 6 23.16 -6.74 -1.97
CA CYS A 6 22.14 -6.04 -1.21
C CYS A 6 20.82 -6.68 -1.64
N GLN A 7 20.36 -7.71 -0.92
CA GLN A 7 18.98 -8.15 -1.02
C GLN A 7 18.12 -7.00 -0.49
N ILE A 8 17.70 -6.12 -1.39
CA ILE A 8 16.63 -5.18 -1.10
C ILE A 8 15.39 -6.06 -0.99
N ASN A 9 14.77 -6.08 0.19
CA ASN A 9 13.50 -6.77 0.35
C ASN A 9 12.47 -6.06 -0.55
N PRO A 10 11.78 -6.77 -1.46
CA PRO A 10 10.82 -6.16 -2.35
C PRO A 10 9.71 -5.47 -1.54
N TYR A 11 9.36 -4.26 -1.95
CA TYR A 11 8.27 -3.49 -1.37
C TYR A 11 7.00 -3.69 -2.19
N LEU A 12 5.85 -3.40 -1.58
CA LEU A 12 4.58 -3.31 -2.29
C LEU A 12 4.11 -1.85 -2.33
N GLY A 13 3.65 -1.42 -3.48
CA GLY A 13 3.10 -0.08 -3.70
C GLY A 13 1.59 -0.12 -3.92
N ILE A 14 0.82 0.81 -3.36
CA ILE A 14 -0.59 1.01 -3.73
C ILE A 14 -0.73 2.34 -4.46
N SER A 15 -1.31 2.31 -5.66
CA SER A 15 -1.46 3.49 -6.52
C SER A 15 -2.90 4.00 -6.65
N LYS A 16 -3.88 3.12 -6.46
CA LYS A 16 -5.31 3.44 -6.51
C LYS A 16 -6.09 2.54 -5.57
N VAL A 17 -7.23 3.03 -5.09
CA VAL A 17 -8.13 2.28 -4.20
C VAL A 17 -9.57 2.41 -4.64
N ARG A 18 -10.38 1.41 -4.36
CA ARG A 18 -11.84 1.52 -4.39
C ARG A 18 -12.34 1.26 -2.98
N TYR A 19 -13.19 2.14 -2.49
CA TYR A 19 -13.79 1.97 -1.17
C TYR A 19 -15.11 1.19 -1.25
N ASP A 20 -15.55 0.69 -0.09
CA ASP A 20 -16.91 0.18 0.06
C ASP A 20 -17.96 1.30 -0.07
N LYS A 21 -19.25 0.93 -0.09
CA LYS A 21 -20.36 1.88 -0.26
C LYS A 21 -20.41 2.96 0.83
N ASP A 22 -19.90 2.64 2.02
CA ASP A 22 -19.90 3.54 3.16
C ASP A 22 -18.60 4.35 3.27
N HIS A 23 -17.69 4.22 2.29
CA HIS A 23 -16.36 4.83 2.25
C HIS A 23 -15.56 4.65 3.56
N THR A 24 -15.78 3.53 4.24
CA THR A 24 -15.16 3.25 5.55
C THR A 24 -14.00 2.28 5.40
N CYS A 25 -14.14 1.27 4.54
CA CYS A 25 -13.08 0.31 4.26
C CYS A 25 -12.71 0.33 2.78
N ILE A 26 -11.45 0.03 2.49
CA ILE A 26 -11.02 -0.31 1.13
C ILE A 26 -11.71 -1.62 0.75
N ASP A 27 -12.31 -1.69 -0.42
CA ASP A 27 -12.82 -2.93 -1.01
C ASP A 27 -11.70 -3.62 -1.83
N SER A 28 -11.07 -2.84 -2.72
CA SER A 28 -9.96 -3.31 -3.55
C SER A 28 -8.96 -2.20 -3.85
N ALA A 29 -7.76 -2.58 -4.30
CA ALA A 29 -6.70 -1.63 -4.64
C ALA A 29 -5.85 -2.13 -5.81
N ILE A 30 -5.15 -1.22 -6.48
CA ILE A 30 -4.12 -1.55 -7.46
C ILE A 30 -2.77 -1.59 -6.74
N GLN A 31 -2.21 -2.79 -6.63
CA GLN A 31 -0.94 -3.08 -5.97
C GLN A 31 0.17 -3.35 -6.99
N HIS A 32 1.33 -2.78 -6.76
CA HIS A 32 2.52 -2.94 -7.58
C HIS A 32 3.63 -3.63 -6.77
N LEU A 33 4.44 -4.44 -7.43
CA LEU A 33 5.73 -4.85 -6.90
C LEU A 33 6.73 -3.72 -7.11
N ILE A 34 7.59 -3.48 -6.13
CA ILE A 34 8.69 -2.52 -6.21
C ILE A 34 9.98 -3.25 -5.84
N ASP A 35 10.93 -3.24 -6.77
CA ASP A 35 12.28 -3.79 -6.59
C ASP A 35 13.33 -2.83 -7.18
N ASP A 36 14.51 -3.36 -7.49
CA ASP A 36 15.63 -2.62 -8.07
C ASP A 36 15.40 -2.14 -9.51
N ASP A 37 14.54 -2.83 -10.26
CA ASP A 37 14.12 -2.43 -11.62
C ASP A 37 13.00 -1.36 -11.59
N GLY A 38 12.40 -1.13 -10.42
CA GLY A 38 11.44 -0.07 -10.16
C GLY A 38 10.03 -0.58 -9.87
N VAL A 39 9.02 0.16 -10.32
CA VAL A 39 7.61 -0.16 -10.09
C VAL A 39 7.07 -0.99 -11.26
N HIS A 40 6.65 -2.21 -10.96
CA HIS A 40 6.11 -3.16 -11.94
C HIS A 40 4.62 -2.92 -12.21
N GLU A 41 4.07 -3.66 -13.17
CA GLU A 41 2.64 -3.60 -13.51
C GLU A 41 1.75 -3.85 -12.28
N GLY A 42 0.69 -3.06 -12.17
CA GLY A 42 -0.25 -3.13 -11.06
C GLY A 42 -1.23 -4.28 -11.22
N LYS A 43 -1.51 -4.99 -10.13
CA LYS A 43 -2.56 -6.01 -10.05
C LYS A 43 -3.67 -5.58 -9.10
N LEU A 44 -4.89 -5.98 -9.41
CA LEU A 44 -6.03 -5.81 -8.51
C LEU A 44 -5.87 -6.76 -7.30
N VAL A 45 -5.96 -6.21 -6.10
CA VAL A 45 -5.94 -6.98 -4.83
C VAL A 45 -7.10 -6.57 -3.94
N THR A 46 -7.51 -7.47 -3.05
CA THR A 46 -8.55 -7.19 -2.05
C THR A 46 -7.95 -6.58 -0.79
N ARG A 47 -8.80 -5.94 0.03
CA ARG A 47 -8.42 -5.51 1.39
C ARG A 47 -7.78 -6.63 2.22
N LYS A 48 -8.31 -7.85 2.11
CA LYS A 48 -7.82 -9.03 2.83
C LYS A 48 -6.39 -9.37 2.44
N ASP A 49 -6.05 -9.26 1.16
CA ASP A 49 -4.69 -9.51 0.67
C ASP A 49 -3.70 -8.49 1.23
N ILE A 50 -4.10 -7.21 1.26
CA ILE A 50 -3.29 -6.12 1.82
C ILE A 50 -3.03 -6.38 3.31
N LEU A 51 -4.08 -6.67 4.09
CA LEU A 51 -3.94 -6.98 5.52
C LEU A 51 -3.03 -8.19 5.75
N SER A 52 -3.22 -9.28 5.00
CA SER A 52 -2.39 -10.48 5.10
C SER A 52 -0.91 -10.17 4.88
N ASN A 53 -0.59 -9.36 3.86
CA ASN A 53 0.78 -8.97 3.59
C ASN A 53 1.37 -8.06 4.67
N LEU A 54 0.60 -7.10 5.19
CA LEU A 54 1.00 -6.25 6.32
C LEU A 54 1.25 -7.08 7.60
N TYR A 55 0.41 -8.09 7.87
CA TYR A 55 0.60 -9.04 8.96
C TYR A 55 1.88 -9.88 8.80
N ASN A 56 2.22 -10.23 7.56
CA ASN A 56 3.49 -10.88 7.20
C ASN A 56 4.69 -9.92 7.20
N ARG A 57 4.52 -8.69 7.69
CA ARG A 57 5.55 -7.63 7.78
C ARG A 57 6.13 -7.24 6.42
N ILE A 58 5.36 -7.42 5.34
CA ILE A 58 5.72 -6.87 4.04
C ILE A 58 5.51 -5.36 4.09
N ILE A 59 6.51 -4.60 3.64
CA ILE A 59 6.48 -3.15 3.69
C ILE A 59 5.62 -2.64 2.52
N PHE A 60 4.65 -1.79 2.84
CA PHE A 60 3.82 -1.11 1.86
C PHE A 60 4.06 0.40 1.83
N LYS A 61 4.00 0.98 0.64
CA LYS A 61 4.06 2.41 0.41
C LYS A 61 2.91 2.86 -0.47
N VAL A 62 2.45 4.09 -0.24
CA VAL A 62 1.68 4.82 -1.25
C VAL A 62 2.62 5.15 -2.41
N ILE A 63 2.18 4.93 -3.64
CA ILE A 63 2.91 5.36 -4.83
C ILE A 63 2.01 6.20 -5.73
N ILE A 64 2.55 7.26 -6.31
CA ILE A 64 1.80 8.21 -7.12
C ILE A 64 2.42 8.23 -8.52
N PRO A 65 1.65 7.94 -9.59
CA PRO A 65 2.17 8.02 -10.94
C PRO A 65 2.47 9.47 -11.29
N GLY A 66 3.71 9.73 -11.71
CA GLY A 66 4.19 11.00 -12.21
C GLY A 66 4.21 11.06 -13.75
N PRO A 67 4.60 12.21 -14.32
CA PRO A 67 4.78 12.34 -15.77
C PRO A 67 5.87 11.40 -16.29
N ASN A 68 5.79 11.02 -17.58
CA ASN A 68 6.83 10.21 -18.24
C ASN A 68 7.14 8.85 -17.56
N ASN A 69 6.12 8.19 -17.02
CA ASN A 69 6.25 6.87 -16.37
C ASN A 69 7.15 6.87 -15.12
N THR A 70 7.28 8.02 -14.44
CA THR A 70 7.93 8.11 -13.13
C THR A 70 6.96 7.79 -12.01
N TRP A 71 7.48 7.47 -10.82
CA TRP A 71 6.69 7.18 -9.64
C TRP A 71 7.24 7.95 -8.44
N ASP A 72 6.35 8.66 -7.75
CA ASP A 72 6.66 9.28 -6.47
C ASP A 72 6.26 8.36 -5.32
N TYR A 73 7.15 8.23 -4.34
CA TYR A 73 6.92 7.41 -3.15
C TYR A 73 6.35 8.27 -2.03
N GLY A 74 5.16 7.90 -1.58
CA GLY A 74 4.44 8.55 -0.49
C GLY A 74 4.70 7.89 0.88
N ALA A 75 3.71 8.02 1.75
CA ALA A 75 3.77 7.49 3.12
C ALA A 75 3.72 5.96 3.18
N ASP A 76 4.27 5.40 4.26
CA ASP A 76 4.16 3.98 4.57
C ASP A 76 2.73 3.64 4.98
N ILE A 77 2.25 2.48 4.51
CA ILE A 77 0.95 1.94 4.87
C ILE A 77 1.14 0.97 6.03
N LYS A 78 0.29 1.09 7.05
CA LYS A 78 0.34 0.31 8.28
C LYS A 78 -1.05 -0.11 8.74
N ILE A 79 -1.09 -1.09 9.62
CA ILE A 79 -2.30 -1.48 10.36
C ILE A 79 -2.40 -0.59 11.60
N VAL A 80 -3.58 -0.02 11.83
CA VAL A 80 -3.94 0.69 13.07
C VAL A 80 -5.19 0.04 13.63
N THR A 81 -5.10 -0.49 14.86
CA THR A 81 -6.22 -1.11 15.54
C THR A 81 -6.98 -0.06 16.37
N ILE A 82 -8.27 0.10 16.11
CA ILE A 82 -9.17 1.03 16.81
C ILE A 82 -10.36 0.22 17.32
N HIS A 83 -10.57 0.22 18.64
CA HIS A 83 -11.63 -0.56 19.30
C HIS A 83 -11.63 -2.06 18.91
N GLY A 84 -10.45 -2.65 18.70
CA GLY A 84 -10.30 -4.06 18.31
C GLY A 84 -10.53 -4.37 16.83
N THR A 85 -10.77 -3.35 15.99
CA THR A 85 -10.88 -3.50 14.53
C THR A 85 -9.66 -2.89 13.86
N ASP A 86 -9.09 -3.60 12.89
CA ASP A 86 -7.92 -3.17 12.14
C ASP A 86 -8.30 -2.33 10.94
N TYR A 87 -7.59 -1.21 10.78
CA TYR A 87 -7.72 -0.29 9.66
C TYR A 87 -6.38 -0.10 8.94
N ILE A 88 -6.44 0.02 7.62
CA ILE A 88 -5.28 0.26 6.75
C ILE A 88 -5.09 1.76 6.63
N LYS A 89 -3.99 2.30 7.19
CA LYS A 89 -3.78 3.74 7.29
C LYS A 89 -2.35 4.15 6.97
N THR A 90 -2.17 5.42 6.64
CA THR A 90 -0.85 6.08 6.55
C THR A 90 -0.55 6.94 7.77
N ASP A 91 -1.60 7.47 8.41
CA ASP A 91 -1.52 8.19 9.66
C ASP A 91 -1.94 7.33 10.86
N SER A 92 -1.82 7.89 12.06
CA SER A 92 -2.31 7.27 13.30
C SER A 92 -3.55 7.98 13.85
N ASN A 93 -4.35 8.62 13.00
CA ASN A 93 -5.54 9.30 13.47
C ASN A 93 -6.54 8.27 14.06
N PRO A 94 -7.37 8.63 15.05
CA PRO A 94 -8.26 7.67 15.72
C PRO A 94 -9.58 7.43 14.99
N ILE A 95 -9.74 7.90 13.74
CA ILE A 95 -10.97 7.71 12.97
C ILE A 95 -11.04 6.25 12.50
N PRO A 96 -12.14 5.52 12.76
CA PRO A 96 -12.29 4.11 12.43
C PRO A 96 -12.61 3.88 10.94
N CYS A 97 -11.68 4.28 10.06
CA CYS A 97 -11.75 4.03 8.62
C CYS A 97 -10.36 3.77 8.02
N ASP A 98 -10.34 3.04 6.90
CA ASP A 98 -9.15 2.89 6.07
C ASP A 98 -8.82 4.23 5.39
N LYS A 99 -7.59 4.71 5.53
CA LYS A 99 -7.15 6.01 4.99
C LYS A 99 -5.68 6.02 4.60
N ILE A 100 -5.42 5.82 3.31
CA ILE A 100 -4.06 5.74 2.77
C ILE A 100 -3.65 6.97 1.95
N GLY A 101 -3.90 8.15 2.51
CA GLY A 101 -3.60 9.42 1.84
C GLY A 101 -4.66 9.78 0.80
N ASN A 102 -4.26 10.55 -0.21
CA ASN A 102 -5.17 11.08 -1.25
C ASN A 102 -4.98 10.32 -2.57
N LEU A 103 -5.11 8.99 -2.52
CA LEU A 103 -5.04 8.16 -3.71
C LEU A 103 -6.32 8.28 -4.54
N PRO A 104 -6.21 8.26 -5.88
CA PRO A 104 -7.39 8.29 -6.75
C PRO A 104 -8.22 7.02 -6.62
N GLU A 105 -9.53 7.19 -6.77
CA GLU A 105 -10.50 6.11 -6.86
C GLU A 105 -10.75 5.68 -8.32
N TYR A 106 -11.16 4.42 -8.53
CA TYR A 106 -11.41 3.83 -9.86
C TYR A 106 -12.65 2.95 -9.91
#